data_AF-A0A443SEM8-F1
#
_entry.id   AF-A0A443SEM8-F1
#
_cell.length_a   1.000
_cell.length_b   1.000
_cell.length_c   1.000
_cell.angle_alpha   90.00
_cell.angle_beta   90.00
_cell.angle_gamma   90.00
#
_symmetry.space_group_name_H-M   'P 1'
#
loop_
_entity.id
_entity.type
_entity.pdbx_description
1 polymer ?
#
loop_
_entity_poly.entity_id
_entity_poly.type
_entity_poly.pdbx_seq_one_letter_code
_entity_poly.pdbx_strand_id
1 'polypeptide(L)'
;MSGRCVCKQGVNGNKCDICPPGRILGQHGCADESIGQQFAKPCSELMCLFGARCKESDGKAQCVCDYNCDDREESDVLGEPIDAMSLNERRYKSTAICGTDGNTYDSECHLKQYSCRIQESILIAHTKPCKSKS
;
A
#
# COMPACT_ATOMS: atom_id res chain seq x y z
N MET A 1 20.20 -18.74 16.35
CA MET A 1 19.75 -18.96 14.96
C MET A 1 20.16 -17.75 14.12
N SER A 2 21.31 -17.80 13.46
CA SER A 2 21.74 -16.76 12.51
C SER A 2 21.04 -17.01 11.17
N GLY A 3 19.77 -16.63 11.07
CA GLY A 3 18.99 -16.74 9.84
C GLY A 3 19.54 -15.80 8.79
N ARG A 4 20.44 -16.29 7.93
CA ARG A 4 20.99 -15.52 6.82
C ARG A 4 19.96 -15.55 5.68
N CYS A 5 19.47 -14.37 5.26
CA CYS A 5 18.59 -14.27 4.11
C CYS A 5 19.27 -14.85 2.87
N VAL A 6 18.62 -15.81 2.21
CA VAL A 6 19.07 -16.38 0.94
C VAL A 6 18.29 -15.69 -0.17
N CYS A 7 19.01 -15.06 -1.10
CA CYS A 7 18.38 -14.39 -2.23
C CYS A 7 17.70 -15.38 -3.17
N LYS A 8 16.66 -14.92 -3.85
CA LYS A 8 16.05 -15.68 -4.96
C LYS A 8 17.08 -15.89 -6.08
N GLN A 9 16.91 -16.98 -6.82
CA GLN A 9 17.79 -17.36 -7.92
C GLN A 9 17.97 -16.20 -8.91
N GLY A 10 19.24 -15.84 -9.17
CA GLY A 10 19.59 -14.76 -10.10
C GLY A 10 19.59 -13.35 -9.51
N VAL A 11 19.32 -13.20 -8.20
CA VAL A 11 19.44 -11.93 -7.48
C VAL A 11 20.59 -12.02 -6.47
N ASN A 12 21.45 -11.02 -6.44
CA ASN A 12 22.65 -10.96 -5.62
C ASN A 12 22.58 -9.79 -4.61
N GLY A 13 23.56 -9.74 -3.71
CA GLY A 13 23.71 -8.65 -2.74
C GLY A 13 23.21 -9.02 -1.34
N ASN A 14 23.70 -8.30 -0.34
CA ASN A 14 23.34 -8.55 1.07
C ASN A 14 21.86 -8.23 1.36
N LYS A 15 21.20 -7.49 0.46
CA LYS A 15 19.79 -7.14 0.51
C LYS A 15 18.97 -7.73 -0.64
N CYS A 16 19.59 -8.57 -1.49
CA CYS A 16 18.96 -9.15 -2.67
C CYS A 16 18.40 -8.08 -3.63
N ASP A 17 19.22 -7.08 -3.90
CA ASP A 17 18.91 -5.89 -4.67
C ASP A 17 19.76 -5.74 -5.95
N ILE A 18 20.69 -6.66 -6.20
CA ILE A 18 21.62 -6.60 -7.33
C ILE A 18 21.22 -7.61 -8.41
N CYS A 19 20.98 -7.13 -9.62
CA CYS A 19 20.74 -7.97 -10.81
C CYS A 19 21.98 -8.07 -11.70
N PRO A 20 22.12 -9.14 -12.50
CA PRO A 20 23.11 -9.18 -13.57
C PRO A 20 22.86 -8.06 -14.60
N PRO A 21 23.89 -7.60 -15.32
CA PRO A 21 23.77 -6.52 -16.30
C PRO A 21 22.73 -6.86 -17.37
N GLY A 22 21.90 -5.87 -17.74
CA GLY A 22 20.76 -6.05 -18.67
C GLY A 22 19.46 -6.51 -18.01
N ARG A 23 19.43 -6.64 -16.67
CA ARG A 23 18.22 -7.02 -15.91
C ARG A 23 17.88 -6.03 -14.82
N ILE A 24 16.58 -5.87 -14.60
CA ILE A 24 15.99 -4.98 -13.60
C ILE A 24 15.30 -5.77 -12.49
N LEU A 25 15.39 -5.27 -11.26
CA LEU A 25 14.72 -5.88 -10.12
C LEU A 25 13.22 -5.54 -10.13
N GLY A 26 12.38 -6.54 -10.32
CA GLY A 26 10.92 -6.45 -10.23
C GLY A 26 10.35 -7.21 -9.04
N GLN A 27 9.03 -7.18 -8.86
CA GLN A 27 8.33 -7.83 -7.74
C GLN A 27 8.61 -9.34 -7.61
N HIS A 28 9.04 -9.98 -8.70
CA HIS A 28 9.35 -11.42 -8.74
C HIS A 28 10.86 -11.72 -8.84
N GLY A 29 11.74 -10.71 -8.84
CA GLY A 29 13.19 -10.86 -9.00
C GLY A 29 13.71 -10.15 -10.25
N CYS A 30 14.89 -10.56 -10.76
CA CYS A 30 15.51 -9.92 -11.91
C CYS A 30 14.84 -10.30 -13.24
N ALA A 31 14.16 -9.33 -13.87
CA ALA A 31 13.54 -9.44 -15.17
C ALA A 31 14.37 -8.72 -16.26
N ASP A 32 14.16 -9.06 -17.52
CA ASP A 32 14.85 -8.43 -18.65
C ASP A 32 14.40 -6.97 -18.84
N GLU A 33 15.33 -6.06 -19.18
CA GLU A 33 15.01 -4.65 -19.46
C GLU A 33 13.91 -4.49 -20.52
N SER A 34 13.83 -5.42 -21.48
CA SER A 34 12.83 -5.42 -22.56
C SER A 34 11.40 -5.62 -22.04
N ILE A 35 11.25 -6.30 -20.90
CA ILE A 35 9.96 -6.46 -20.22
C ILE A 35 9.68 -5.19 -19.42
N GLY A 36 10.68 -4.62 -18.75
CA GLY A 36 10.54 -3.37 -18.01
C GLY A 36 10.14 -2.15 -18.84
N GLN A 37 10.63 -2.05 -20.07
CA GLN A 37 10.33 -0.94 -20.97
C GLN A 37 8.94 -1.03 -21.62
N GLN A 38 8.36 -2.22 -21.76
CA GLN A 38 6.99 -2.37 -22.27
C GLN A 38 5.91 -1.91 -21.27
N PHE A 39 6.26 -1.74 -20.00
CA PHE A 39 5.34 -1.28 -18.95
C PHE A 39 5.58 0.15 -18.48
N ALA A 40 6.61 0.85 -18.97
CA ALA A 40 6.82 2.26 -18.70
C ALA A 40 6.00 3.13 -19.67
N LYS A 41 4.68 2.96 -19.64
CA LYS A 41 3.76 3.83 -20.38
C LYS A 41 3.72 5.22 -19.75
N PRO A 42 3.52 6.32 -20.51
CA PRO A 42 3.29 7.64 -19.94
C PRO A 42 1.97 7.69 -19.17
N CYS A 43 1.76 8.72 -18.34
CA CYS A 43 0.51 8.86 -17.59
C CYS A 43 -0.74 9.00 -18.49
N SER A 44 -0.56 9.38 -19.75
CA SER A 44 -1.61 9.41 -20.76
C SER A 44 -2.20 8.04 -21.08
N GLU A 45 -1.46 6.96 -20.83
CA GLU A 45 -1.89 5.57 -21.10
C GLU A 45 -1.90 4.68 -19.86
N LEU A 46 -1.24 5.10 -18.77
CA LEU A 46 -1.20 4.33 -17.53
C LEU A 46 -2.47 4.56 -16.70
N MET A 47 -3.26 3.50 -16.52
CA MET A 47 -4.44 3.51 -15.66
C MET A 47 -4.09 3.07 -14.24
N CYS A 48 -4.12 4.01 -13.31
CA CYS A 48 -3.97 3.73 -11.88
C CYS A 48 -5.34 3.45 -11.24
N LEU A 49 -5.40 2.45 -10.36
CA LEU A 49 -6.62 1.99 -9.69
C LEU A 49 -6.57 2.22 -8.18
N PHE A 50 -7.68 1.95 -7.49
CA PHE A 50 -7.78 1.94 -6.02
C PHE A 50 -7.38 3.28 -5.35
N GLY A 51 -7.62 4.39 -6.05
CA GLY A 51 -7.34 5.75 -5.56
C GLY A 51 -5.91 6.23 -5.81
N ALA A 52 -5.11 5.49 -6.59
CA ALA A 52 -3.81 5.99 -7.02
C ALA A 52 -3.93 7.04 -8.12
N ARG A 53 -3.07 8.07 -8.06
CA ARG A 53 -2.89 9.06 -9.12
C ARG A 53 -1.63 8.72 -9.92
N CYS A 54 -1.66 8.95 -11.22
CA CYS A 54 -0.43 8.83 -12.00
C CYS A 54 0.46 10.07 -11.80
N LYS A 55 1.76 9.84 -11.61
CA LYS A 55 2.79 10.89 -11.54
C LYS A 55 4.01 10.46 -12.35
N GLU A 56 4.50 11.36 -13.18
CA GLU A 56 5.76 11.12 -13.92
C GLU A 56 6.94 11.63 -13.09
N SER A 57 7.96 10.80 -12.92
CA SER A 57 9.22 11.15 -12.27
C SER A 57 10.35 10.37 -12.93
N ASP A 58 11.47 11.04 -13.22
CA ASP A 58 12.63 10.47 -13.93
C ASP A 58 12.28 9.80 -15.28
N GLY A 59 11.33 10.37 -16.02
CA GLY A 59 10.88 9.84 -17.31
C GLY A 59 10.06 8.55 -17.23
N LYS A 60 9.59 8.17 -16.03
CA LYS A 60 8.72 7.01 -15.80
C LYS A 60 7.41 7.48 -15.17
N ALA A 61 6.29 6.98 -15.68
CA ALA A 61 5.00 7.16 -15.02
C ALA A 61 4.86 6.15 -13.88
N GLN A 62 4.43 6.61 -12.72
CA GLN A 62 4.22 5.79 -11.54
C GLN A 62 2.87 6.12 -10.90
N CYS A 63 2.15 5.08 -10.50
CA CYS A 63 0.97 5.23 -9.65
C CYS A 63 1.41 5.55 -8.22
N VAL A 64 1.02 6.72 -7.72
CA VAL A 64 1.32 7.17 -6.36
C VAL A 64 0.04 7.26 -5.54
N CYS A 65 0.15 6.96 -4.25
CA CYS A 65 -0.96 6.83 -3.32
C CYS A 65 -0.87 7.89 -2.24
N ASP A 66 -1.77 8.86 -2.30
CA ASP A 66 -1.83 9.98 -1.36
C ASP A 66 -2.87 9.71 -0.26
N TYR A 67 -2.65 8.66 0.53
CA TYR A 67 -3.46 8.36 1.72
C TYR A 67 -2.74 8.87 2.96
N ASN A 68 -3.32 9.84 3.64
CA ASN A 68 -2.89 10.25 4.96
C ASN A 68 -3.80 9.57 5.99
N CYS A 69 -3.27 8.57 6.71
CA CYS A 69 -4.04 7.79 7.69
C CYS A 69 -3.69 8.18 9.14
N ASP A 70 -3.20 9.40 9.37
CA ASP A 70 -3.00 9.93 10.72
C ASP A 70 -4.34 10.18 11.43
N ASP A 71 -4.44 9.73 12.69
CA ASP A 71 -5.65 9.79 13.54
C ASP A 71 -6.00 11.22 14.03
N ARG A 72 -5.70 12.26 13.25
CA ARG A 72 -6.14 13.64 13.53
C ARG A 72 -6.92 14.16 12.33
N GLU A 73 -8.23 14.23 12.49
CA GLU A 73 -9.18 14.67 11.46
C GLU A 73 -8.79 15.99 10.80
N GLU A 74 -9.10 16.15 9.52
CA GLU A 74 -9.87 17.32 9.04
C GLU A 74 -10.30 17.16 7.56
N SER A 75 -11.59 16.91 7.31
CA SER A 75 -12.39 17.57 6.25
C SER A 75 -13.74 16.88 6.02
N ASP A 76 -14.62 16.96 7.01
CA ASP A 76 -16.05 17.14 6.76
C ASP A 76 -16.56 18.18 7.77
N VAL A 77 -16.14 19.42 7.53
CA VAL A 77 -16.74 20.60 8.18
C VAL A 77 -18.05 20.91 7.47
N LEU A 78 -19.15 20.40 8.02
CA LEU A 78 -20.40 21.15 8.09
C LEU A 78 -20.82 21.15 9.55
N GLY A 79 -20.54 22.28 10.20
CA GLY A 79 -20.49 22.39 11.64
C GLY A 79 -21.85 22.28 12.35
N GLU A 80 -21.76 21.90 13.62
CA GLU A 80 -22.58 22.44 14.70
C GLU A 80 -21.71 22.64 15.95
N PRO A 81 -21.96 23.66 16.77
CA PRO A 81 -21.23 23.88 18.01
C PRO A 81 -21.75 22.90 19.06
N ILE A 82 -20.96 21.88 19.39
CA ILE A 82 -21.25 21.05 20.56
C ILE A 82 -20.62 21.71 21.78
N ASP A 83 -21.50 22.16 22.67
CA ASP A 83 -21.18 22.76 23.97
C ASP A 83 -20.10 21.95 24.71
N ALA A 84 -19.10 22.68 25.18
CA ALA A 84 -18.00 22.16 25.97
C ALA A 84 -18.51 21.66 27.33
N MET A 85 -19.00 20.42 27.41
CA MET A 85 -19.32 19.74 28.67
C MET A 85 -19.62 18.24 28.47
N SER A 86 -18.60 17.42 28.16
CA SER A 86 -18.55 16.02 28.62
C SER A 86 -17.15 15.42 28.43
N LEU A 87 -16.38 15.39 29.53
CA LEU A 87 -15.16 14.60 29.63
C LEU A 87 -15.53 13.12 29.81
N ASN A 88 -15.59 12.35 28.72
CA ASN A 88 -15.35 10.90 28.72
C ASN A 88 -15.17 10.34 27.29
N GLU A 89 -13.93 9.89 27.02
CA GLU A 89 -13.48 8.94 25.99
C GLU A 89 -14.11 9.01 24.59
N ARG A 90 -13.80 10.05 23.81
CA ARG A 90 -13.68 9.84 22.35
C ARG A 90 -12.32 9.22 22.03
N ARG A 91 -12.12 7.96 22.45
CA ARG A 91 -11.18 7.10 21.71
C ARG A 91 -11.84 6.84 20.36
N TYR A 92 -11.49 7.62 19.35
CA TYR A 92 -11.65 7.20 17.97
C TYR A 92 -10.81 5.93 17.82
N LYS A 93 -11.44 4.79 18.08
CA LYS A 93 -10.78 3.49 18.12
C LYS A 93 -10.50 3.15 16.67
N SER A 94 -9.23 3.12 16.28
CA SER A 94 -8.77 2.46 15.06
C SER A 94 -9.28 1.01 15.14
N THR A 95 -10.46 0.76 14.56
CA THR A 95 -11.10 -0.54 14.66
C THR A 95 -10.43 -1.43 13.65
N ALA A 96 -9.53 -2.27 14.14
CA ALA A 96 -8.86 -3.24 13.29
C ALA A 96 -9.90 -4.09 12.54
N ILE A 97 -9.75 -4.17 11.23
CA ILE A 97 -10.67 -4.83 10.30
C ILE A 97 -9.96 -5.98 9.57
N CYS A 98 -10.73 -6.90 9.01
CA CYS A 98 -10.23 -7.98 8.17
C CYS A 98 -10.51 -7.67 6.71
N GLY A 99 -9.48 -7.74 5.87
CA GLY A 99 -9.60 -7.65 4.42
C GLY A 99 -10.06 -8.96 3.79
N THR A 100 -10.57 -8.89 2.55
CA THR A 100 -10.90 -10.07 1.73
C THR A 100 -9.69 -10.92 1.37
N ASP A 101 -8.49 -10.37 1.52
CA ASP A 101 -7.20 -11.06 1.38
C ASP A 101 -6.81 -11.85 2.65
N GLY A 102 -7.60 -11.75 3.72
CA GLY A 102 -7.37 -12.45 4.98
C GLY A 102 -6.35 -11.77 5.90
N ASN A 103 -5.92 -10.55 5.57
CA ASN A 103 -5.03 -9.75 6.42
C ASN A 103 -5.82 -8.78 7.32
N THR A 104 -5.30 -8.53 8.52
CA THR A 104 -5.86 -7.54 9.44
C THR A 104 -5.22 -6.18 9.21
N TYR A 105 -6.03 -5.13 9.14
CA TYR A 105 -5.61 -3.74 8.96
C TYR A 105 -6.04 -2.88 10.14
N ASP A 106 -5.24 -1.89 10.52
CA ASP A 106 -5.48 -1.04 11.69
C ASP A 106 -6.75 -0.19 11.58
N SER A 107 -7.12 0.20 10.36
CA SER A 107 -8.39 0.85 10.03
C SER A 107 -8.74 0.68 8.56
N GLU A 108 -9.94 1.13 8.16
CA GLU A 108 -10.34 1.17 6.75
C GLU A 108 -9.42 2.05 5.89
N CYS A 109 -8.88 3.15 6.44
CA CYS A 109 -7.91 3.99 5.74
C CYS A 109 -6.65 3.18 5.39
N HIS A 110 -6.11 2.44 6.36
CA HIS A 110 -4.92 1.61 6.16
C HIS A 110 -5.15 0.48 5.15
N LEU A 111 -6.34 -0.12 5.13
CA LEU A 111 -6.73 -1.10 4.11
C LEU A 111 -6.74 -0.46 2.71
N LYS A 112 -7.40 0.69 2.55
CA LYS A 112 -7.45 1.42 1.27
C LYS A 112 -6.07 1.90 0.82
N GLN A 113 -5.24 2.40 1.73
CA GLN A 113 -3.86 2.78 1.45
C GLN A 113 -3.05 1.57 0.95
N TYR A 114 -3.20 0.41 1.59
CA TYR A 114 -2.51 -0.80 1.17
C TYR A 114 -3.00 -1.27 -0.20
N SER A 115 -4.32 -1.38 -0.39
CA SER A 115 -4.96 -1.70 -1.68
C SER A 115 -4.47 -0.78 -2.82
N CYS A 116 -4.36 0.52 -2.55
CA CYS A 116 -3.79 1.49 -3.48
C CYS A 116 -2.33 1.16 -3.84
N ARG A 117 -1.47 0.93 -2.84
CA ARG A 117 -0.03 0.72 -3.03
C ARG A 117 0.28 -0.54 -3.83
N ILE A 118 -0.50 -1.60 -3.64
CA ILE A 118 -0.29 -2.87 -4.35
C ILE A 118 -1.11 -2.97 -5.65
N GLN A 119 -1.99 -1.99 -5.92
CA GLN A 119 -2.89 -2.00 -7.07
C GLN A 119 -3.79 -3.24 -7.14
N GLU A 120 -4.32 -3.67 -5.99
CA GLU A 120 -5.24 -4.81 -5.90
C GLU A 120 -6.53 -4.45 -5.16
N SER A 121 -7.64 -5.08 -5.55
CA SER A 121 -8.94 -4.91 -4.90
C SER A 121 -9.00 -5.68 -3.59
N ILE A 122 -8.78 -4.98 -2.48
CA ILE A 122 -9.01 -5.53 -1.14
C ILE A 122 -10.23 -4.81 -0.58
N LEU A 123 -11.26 -5.59 -0.23
CA LEU A 123 -12.47 -5.09 0.39
C LEU A 123 -12.49 -5.47 1.87
N ILE A 124 -13.35 -4.82 2.64
CA ILE A 124 -13.58 -5.22 4.03
C ILE A 124 -14.37 -6.53 4.02
N ALA A 125 -13.79 -7.60 4.54
CA ALA A 125 -14.51 -8.84 4.80
C ALA A 125 -15.39 -8.72 6.06
N HIS A 126 -14.85 -8.13 7.13
CA HIS A 126 -15.60 -7.80 8.34
C HIS A 126 -14.89 -6.77 9.23
N THR A 127 -15.64 -6.06 10.07
CA THR A 127 -15.19 -4.97 10.95
C THR A 127 -14.48 -5.44 12.24
N LYS A 128 -13.83 -6.60 12.19
CA LYS A 128 -13.05 -7.21 13.28
C LYS A 128 -11.73 -7.73 12.72
N PRO A 129 -10.68 -7.91 13.54
CA PRO A 129 -9.47 -8.61 13.12
C PRO A 129 -9.76 -9.99 12.55
N CYS A 130 -8.97 -10.41 11.55
CA CYS A 130 -9.02 -11.77 11.04
C CYS A 130 -8.68 -12.76 12.16
N LYS A 131 -9.27 -13.96 12.12
CA LYS A 131 -8.90 -15.04 13.05
C LYS A 131 -7.50 -15.55 12.67
N SER A 132 -6.61 -15.69 13.65
CA SER A 132 -5.34 -16.40 13.44
C SER A 132 -5.65 -17.83 12.98
N LYS A 133 -4.97 -18.32 11.94
CA LYS A 133 -5.02 -19.74 11.60
C LYS A 133 -4.35 -20.51 12.74
N SER A 134 -5.16 -21.21 13.53
CA SER A 134 -4.71 -22.15 14.56
C SER A 134 -4.34 -23.49 13.96
#